data_AF-A0A0Q6C6Z5-F1
#
_entry.id   AF-A0A0Q6C6Z5-F1
#
_cell.length_a   1.000
_cell.length_b   1.000
_cell.length_c   1.000
_cell.angle_alpha   90.00
_cell.angle_beta   90.00
_cell.angle_gamma   90.00
#
_symmetry.space_group_name_H-M   'P 1'
#
loop_
_entity.id
_entity.type
_entity.pdbx_description
1 polymer ?
#
loop_
_entity_poly.entity_id
_entity_poly.type
_entity_poly.pdbx_seq_one_letter_code
_entity_poly.pdbx_strand_id
1 'polypeptide(L)'
;MAPLPKIDKDATAITSMQSQGRYDEAMARLLDLLRGGTASPAVQAIAAEMLEPKAKGVRRGPKAKLPFKWLEMGEAYRIMRLEGKTDTEARGAMEDRYPRGGRTIDTIIAFYNSALHDYQDLQAASLRDESRK
;
A
#
# COMPACT_ATOMS: atom_id res chain seq x y z
N MET A 1 39.70 6.17 33.46
CA MET A 1 38.41 5.44 33.42
C MET A 1 37.48 6.19 32.48
N ALA A 2 36.93 5.54 31.46
CA ALA A 2 35.96 6.18 30.56
C ALA A 2 34.67 6.52 31.34
N PRO A 3 34.03 7.67 31.08
CA PRO A 3 32.77 8.01 31.73
C PRO A 3 31.68 7.02 31.32
N LEU A 4 30.95 6.48 32.30
CA LEU A 4 29.81 5.60 32.08
C LEU A 4 28.75 6.33 31.22
N PRO A 5 28.08 5.64 30.28
CA PRO A 5 27.02 6.24 29.49
C PRO A 5 25.90 6.71 30.42
N LYS A 6 25.46 7.96 30.25
CA LYS A 6 24.29 8.49 30.96
C LYS A 6 23.06 7.76 30.42
N ILE A 7 22.53 6.81 31.19
CA ILE A 7 21.32 6.09 30.85
C ILE A 7 20.13 6.97 31.19
N ASP A 8 19.33 7.29 30.18
CA ASP A 8 18.07 8.00 30.36
C ASP A 8 16.95 7.00 30.68
N LYS A 9 16.40 7.11 31.89
CA LYS A 9 15.38 6.18 32.38
C LYS A 9 14.06 6.29 31.61
N ASP A 10 13.67 7.50 31.25
CA ASP A 10 12.42 7.74 30.52
C ASP A 10 12.54 7.25 29.07
N ALA A 11 13.69 7.51 28.43
CA ALA A 11 13.98 6.97 27.10
C ALA A 11 13.97 5.43 27.12
N THR A 12 14.62 4.81 28.11
CA THR A 12 14.65 3.34 28.25
C THR A 12 13.26 2.76 28.45
N ALA A 13 12.41 3.41 29.25
CA ALA A 13 11.03 2.99 29.48
C ALA A 13 10.19 3.05 28.19
N ILE A 14 10.29 4.14 27.42
CA ILE A 14 9.57 4.28 26.15
C ILE A 14 10.01 3.20 25.15
N THR A 15 11.32 2.99 24.98
CA THR A 15 11.85 1.95 24.08
C THR A 15 11.41 0.54 24.50
N SER A 16 11.32 0.28 25.81
CA SER A 16 10.82 -1.00 26.34
C SER A 16 9.33 -1.20 26.05
N MET A 17 8.50 -0.16 26.16
CA MET A 17 7.08 -0.23 25.79
C MET A 17 6.90 -0.48 24.29
N GLN A 18 7.72 0.14 23.44
CA GLN A 18 7.72 -0.10 21.99
C GLN A 18 8.08 -1.55 21.64
N SER A 19 9.12 -2.12 22.28
CA SER A 19 9.53 -3.50 21.99
C SER A 19 8.50 -4.54 22.45
N GLN A 20 7.68 -4.20 23.44
CA GLN A 20 6.54 -5.00 23.90
C GLN A 20 5.27 -4.79 23.05
N GLY A 21 5.31 -3.96 22.01
CA GLY A 21 4.17 -3.67 21.13
C GLY A 21 3.12 -2.74 21.73
N ARG A 22 3.39 -2.12 22.89
CA ARG A 22 2.51 -1.18 23.58
C ARG A 22 2.71 0.24 23.06
N TYR A 23 2.49 0.43 21.75
CA TYR A 23 2.80 1.68 21.06
C TYR A 23 1.95 2.87 21.52
N ASP A 24 0.67 2.65 21.83
CA ASP A 24 -0.23 3.72 22.28
C ASP A 24 0.18 4.27 23.65
N GLU A 25 0.57 3.38 24.56
CA GLU A 25 1.07 3.75 25.89
C GLU A 25 2.44 4.44 25.81
N ALA A 26 3.33 3.95 24.95
CA ALA A 26 4.62 4.57 24.68
C ALA A 26 4.43 6.00 24.12
N MET A 27 3.48 6.17 23.20
CA MET A 27 3.15 7.47 22.60
C MET A 27 2.54 8.43 23.63
N ALA A 28 1.61 7.97 24.46
CA ALA A 28 1.04 8.78 25.52
C ALA A 28 2.13 9.28 26.48
N ARG A 29 3.00 8.38 26.93
CA ARG A 29 4.11 8.71 27.84
C ARG A 29 5.11 9.69 27.20
N LEU A 30 5.42 9.51 25.92
CA LEU A 30 6.27 10.43 25.16
C LEU A 30 5.64 11.83 25.06
N LEU A 31 4.35 11.92 24.73
CA LEU A 31 3.63 13.19 24.61
C LEU A 31 3.56 13.93 25.95
N ASP A 32 3.39 13.22 27.06
CA ASP A 32 3.41 13.82 28.40
C ASP A 32 4.76 14.46 28.71
N LEU A 33 5.87 13.78 28.39
CA LEU A 33 7.22 14.31 28.59
C LEU A 33 7.51 15.53 27.69
N LEU A 34 7.04 15.50 26.44
CA LEU A 34 7.19 16.62 25.51
C LEU A 34 6.36 17.83 25.96
N ARG A 35 5.10 17.63 26.38
CA ARG A 35 4.22 18.69 26.88
C ARG A 35 4.72 19.29 28.19
N GLY A 36 5.29 18.46 29.06
CA GLY A 36 5.88 18.89 30.33
C GLY A 36 7.17 19.68 30.18
N GLY A 37 7.78 19.74 28.99
CA GLY A 37 9.06 20.41 28.76
C GLY A 37 10.25 19.71 29.43
N THR A 38 10.07 18.48 29.91
CA THR A 38 11.11 17.68 30.60
C THR A 38 11.74 16.63 29.70
N ALA A 39 11.43 16.65 28.40
CA ALA A 39 12.00 15.72 27.43
C ALA A 39 13.50 15.96 27.25
N SER A 40 14.29 14.95 27.62
CA SER A 40 15.74 14.94 27.40
C SER A 40 16.08 14.82 25.90
N PRO A 41 17.35 15.06 25.51
CA PRO A 41 17.79 14.83 24.14
C PRO A 41 17.51 13.40 23.62
N ALA A 42 17.60 12.39 24.49
CA ALA A 42 17.30 11.01 24.12
C ALA A 42 15.80 10.80 23.87
N VAL A 43 14.93 11.37 24.71
CA VAL A 43 13.48 11.32 24.52
C VAL A 43 13.05 12.09 23.26
N GLN A 44 13.70 13.22 22.97
CA GLN A 44 13.46 13.99 21.74
C GLN A 44 13.88 13.22 20.49
N ALA A 45 14.98 12.46 20.53
CA ALA A 45 15.38 11.59 19.42
C ALA A 45 14.35 10.47 19.18
N ILE A 46 13.88 9.82 20.24
CA ILE A 46 12.79 8.82 20.14
C ILE A 46 11.51 9.46 19.59
N ALA A 47 11.20 10.69 20.02
CA ALA A 47 10.06 11.42 19.48
C ALA A 47 10.19 11.70 17.99
N ALA A 48 11.37 12.09 17.53
CA ALA A 48 11.64 12.29 16.11
C ALA A 48 11.40 10.98 15.34
N GLU A 49 11.89 9.84 15.81
CA GLU A 49 11.67 8.54 15.15
C GLU A 49 10.19 8.09 15.16
N MET A 50 9.46 8.37 16.24
CA MET A 50 8.04 8.00 16.38
C MET A 50 7.11 8.91 15.58
N LEU A 51 7.42 10.20 15.50
CA LEU A 51 6.61 11.24 14.85
C LEU A 51 7.03 11.48 13.41
N GLU A 52 8.24 11.07 13.01
CA GLU A 52 8.64 11.06 11.61
C GLU A 52 7.57 10.28 10.86
N PRO A 53 6.89 10.90 9.88
CA PRO A 53 5.90 10.20 9.10
C PRO A 53 6.66 9.10 8.38
N LYS A 54 6.55 7.86 8.89
CA LYS A 54 7.06 6.66 8.22
C LYS A 54 6.58 6.81 6.79
N ALA A 55 7.50 7.12 5.87
CA ALA A 55 7.14 7.46 4.52
C ALA A 55 6.20 6.34 4.03
N LYS A 56 4.92 6.68 3.83
CA LYS A 56 3.94 5.75 3.28
C LYS A 56 4.44 5.38 1.88
N GLY A 57 5.30 4.38 1.76
CA GLY A 57 5.84 3.99 0.46
C GLY A 57 7.29 3.52 0.34
N VAL A 58 8.05 3.27 1.41
CA VAL A 58 9.34 2.56 1.28
C VAL A 58 9.23 1.10 1.68
N ARG A 59 8.27 0.40 1.08
CA ARG A 59 8.46 -1.00 0.66
C ARG A 59 8.76 -0.99 -0.84
N ARG A 60 9.85 -0.34 -1.24
CA ARG A 60 10.41 -0.54 -2.58
C ARG A 60 11.40 -1.70 -2.51
N GLY A 61 10.86 -2.90 -2.31
CA GLY A 61 11.41 -4.03 -3.06
C GLY A 61 11.28 -3.72 -4.55
N PRO A 62 11.94 -4.47 -5.45
CA PRO A 62 11.72 -4.32 -6.88
C PRO A 62 10.21 -4.24 -7.10
N LYS A 63 9.71 -3.17 -7.74
CA LYS A 63 8.30 -3.10 -8.13
C LYS A 63 8.02 -4.44 -8.76
N ALA A 64 7.15 -5.25 -8.14
CA ALA A 64 6.78 -6.54 -8.70
C ALA A 64 6.43 -6.22 -10.13
N LYS A 65 7.22 -6.74 -11.09
CA LYS A 65 6.89 -6.59 -12.51
C LYS A 65 5.42 -6.97 -12.58
N LEU A 66 4.56 -6.06 -13.03
CA LEU A 66 3.14 -6.36 -13.20
C LEU A 66 3.11 -7.76 -13.82
N PRO A 67 2.54 -8.78 -13.15
CA PRO A 67 2.75 -10.15 -13.60
C PRO A 67 2.33 -10.21 -15.05
N PHE A 68 3.25 -10.61 -15.93
CA PHE A 68 3.14 -10.56 -17.39
C PHE A 68 1.79 -11.05 -17.93
N LYS A 69 1.08 -11.88 -17.15
CA LYS A 69 -0.22 -12.47 -17.47
C LYS A 69 -1.45 -11.65 -17.10
N TRP A 70 -1.33 -10.44 -16.55
CA TRP A 70 -2.50 -9.62 -16.19
C TRP A 70 -3.33 -9.24 -17.41
N LEU A 71 -2.66 -8.93 -18.52
CA LEU A 71 -3.34 -8.67 -19.81
C LEU A 71 -4.10 -9.92 -20.28
N GLU A 72 -3.40 -11.06 -20.36
CA GLU A 72 -4.00 -12.35 -20.77
C GLU A 72 -5.23 -12.72 -19.92
N MET A 73 -5.15 -12.47 -18.60
CA MET A 73 -6.23 -12.73 -17.66
C MET A 73 -7.43 -11.78 -17.86
N GLY A 74 -7.17 -10.49 -18.08
CA GLY A 74 -8.22 -9.52 -18.40
C GLY A 74 -8.93 -9.83 -19.73
N GLU A 75 -8.16 -10.22 -20.74
CA GLU A 75 -8.69 -10.68 -22.03
C GLU A 75 -9.52 -11.95 -21.89
N ALA A 76 -9.03 -12.95 -21.16
CA ALA A 76 -9.77 -14.18 -20.90
C ALA A 76 -11.12 -13.90 -20.22
N TYR A 77 -11.14 -13.02 -19.22
CA TYR A 77 -12.38 -12.58 -18.58
C TYR A 77 -13.31 -11.87 -19.58
N ARG A 78 -12.79 -10.97 -20.41
CA ARG A 78 -13.59 -10.27 -21.42
C ARG A 78 -14.17 -11.23 -22.45
N ILE A 79 -13.41 -12.21 -22.92
CA ILE A 79 -13.90 -13.24 -23.85
C ILE A 79 -15.06 -14.00 -23.20
N MET A 80 -14.93 -14.42 -21.94
CA MET A 80 -16.02 -15.08 -21.21
C MET A 80 -17.28 -14.20 -21.13
N ARG A 81 -17.12 -12.90 -20.91
CA ARG A 81 -18.23 -11.94 -20.91
C ARG A 81 -18.87 -11.78 -22.29
N LEU A 82 -18.07 -11.78 -23.36
CA LEU A 82 -18.56 -11.72 -24.75
C LEU A 82 -19.28 -13.01 -25.18
N GLU A 83 -18.88 -14.16 -24.63
CA GLU A 83 -19.57 -15.45 -24.78
C GLU A 83 -20.89 -15.52 -23.99
N GLY A 84 -21.25 -14.46 -23.25
CA GLY A 84 -22.51 -14.35 -22.53
C GLY A 84 -22.48 -14.89 -21.09
N LYS A 85 -21.33 -15.34 -20.58
CA LYS A 85 -21.21 -15.77 -19.17
C LYS A 85 -21.48 -14.61 -18.24
N THR A 86 -22.20 -14.87 -17.14
CA THR A 86 -22.43 -13.88 -16.09
C THR A 86 -21.12 -13.49 -15.40
N ASP A 87 -21.10 -12.35 -14.70
CA ASP A 87 -19.90 -11.90 -13.99
C ASP A 87 -19.45 -12.92 -12.94
N THR A 88 -20.40 -13.50 -12.20
CA THR A 88 -20.13 -14.53 -11.20
C THR A 88 -19.55 -15.80 -11.81
N GLU A 89 -20.09 -16.27 -12.94
CA GLU A 89 -19.58 -17.46 -13.63
C GLU A 89 -18.20 -17.22 -14.23
N ALA A 90 -17.99 -16.05 -14.84
CA ALA A 90 -16.70 -15.67 -15.40
C ALA A 90 -15.63 -15.56 -14.30
N ARG A 91 -15.96 -15.01 -13.13
CA ARG A 91 -15.04 -14.96 -11.98
C ARG A 91 -14.74 -16.35 -11.43
N GLY A 92 -15.74 -17.20 -11.26
CA GLY A 92 -15.53 -18.60 -10.84
C GLY A 92 -14.62 -19.34 -11.82
N ALA A 93 -14.87 -19.23 -13.12
CA ALA A 93 -14.03 -19.83 -14.14
C ALA A 93 -12.59 -19.25 -14.16
N MET A 94 -12.41 -17.99 -13.80
CA MET A 94 -11.08 -17.39 -13.63
C MET A 94 -10.36 -17.92 -12.39
N GLU A 95 -11.06 -18.12 -11.27
CA GLU A 95 -10.50 -18.73 -10.05
C GLU A 95 -10.09 -20.18 -10.28
N ASP A 96 -10.87 -20.95 -11.05
CA ASP A 96 -10.53 -22.33 -11.41
C ASP A 96 -9.32 -22.39 -12.36
N ARG A 97 -9.26 -21.46 -13.33
CA ARG A 97 -8.23 -21.47 -14.39
C ARG A 97 -6.88 -20.93 -13.92
N TYR A 98 -6.87 -20.03 -12.94
CA TYR A 98 -5.66 -19.36 -12.49
C TYR A 98 -5.46 -19.60 -10.99
N PRO A 99 -4.30 -20.12 -10.55
CA PRO A 99 -4.00 -20.35 -9.13
C PRO A 99 -3.67 -19.02 -8.42
N ARG A 100 -4.67 -18.14 -8.33
CA ARG A 100 -4.60 -16.81 -7.72
C ARG A 100 -5.87 -16.62 -6.88
N GLY A 101 -5.73 -16.05 -5.69
CA GLY A 101 -6.91 -15.78 -4.85
C GLY A 101 -7.82 -14.75 -5.50
N GLY A 102 -9.15 -14.89 -5.31
CA GLY A 102 -10.19 -14.08 -5.95
C GLY A 102 -9.95 -12.58 -5.93
N ARG A 103 -9.43 -12.04 -4.82
CA ARG A 103 -9.07 -10.62 -4.71
C ARG A 103 -8.05 -10.13 -5.74
N THR A 104 -7.12 -11.01 -6.14
CA THR A 104 -6.14 -10.69 -7.22
C THR A 104 -6.85 -10.65 -8.57
N ILE A 105 -7.79 -11.56 -8.81
CA ILE A 105 -8.57 -11.61 -10.05
C ILE A 105 -9.46 -10.37 -10.17
N ASP A 106 -10.12 -9.95 -9.09
CA ASP A 106 -10.89 -8.71 -9.05
C ASP A 106 -10.02 -7.49 -9.40
N THR A 107 -8.80 -7.44 -8.86
CA THR A 107 -7.86 -6.35 -9.13
C THR A 107 -7.46 -6.32 -10.61
N ILE A 108 -7.22 -7.50 -11.20
CA ILE A 108 -6.88 -7.64 -12.61
C ILE A 108 -8.03 -7.19 -13.50
N ILE A 109 -9.26 -7.63 -13.20
CA ILE A 109 -10.47 -7.27 -13.95
C ILE A 109 -10.68 -5.75 -13.90
N ALA A 110 -10.61 -5.15 -12.71
CA ALA A 110 -10.77 -3.72 -12.53
C ALA A 110 -9.70 -2.93 -13.31
N PHE A 111 -8.44 -3.36 -13.23
CA PHE A 111 -7.34 -2.72 -13.97
C PHE A 111 -7.55 -2.81 -15.48
N TYR A 112 -7.90 -3.99 -16.00
CA TYR A 112 -8.14 -4.19 -17.43
C TYR A 112 -9.32 -3.36 -17.95
N ASN A 113 -10.43 -3.32 -17.21
CA ASN A 113 -11.60 -2.54 -17.59
C ASN A 113 -11.31 -1.03 -17.60
N SER A 114 -10.53 -0.53 -16.63
CA SER A 114 -10.08 0.86 -16.63
C SER A 114 -9.22 1.18 -17.86
N ALA A 115 -8.23 0.32 -18.15
CA ALA A 115 -7.37 0.52 -19.32
C ALA A 115 -8.15 0.45 -20.65
N LEU A 116 -9.17 -0.40 -20.74
CA LEU A 116 -10.03 -0.48 -21.92
C LEU A 116 -10.86 0.79 -22.09
N HIS A 117 -11.36 1.35 -20.99
CA HIS A 117 -12.10 2.61 -21.02
C HIS A 117 -11.21 3.77 -21.48
N ASP A 118 -10.00 3.90 -20.91
CA ASP A 118 -9.03 4.92 -21.31
C ASP A 118 -8.68 4.81 -22.81
N TYR A 119 -8.51 3.59 -23.32
CA TYR A 119 -8.25 3.35 -24.74
C TYR A 119 -9.42 3.78 -25.63
N GLN A 120 -10.65 3.48 -25.24
CA GLN A 120 -11.86 3.89 -25.98
C GLN A 120 -12.02 5.41 -26.00
N ASP A 121 -11.73 6.08 -24.90
CA ASP A 121 -11.78 7.53 -24.80
C ASP A 121 -10.76 8.20 -25.72
N LEU A 122 -9.53 7.66 -25.78
CA LEU A 122 -8.48 8.14 -26.68
C LEU A 122 -8.86 7.94 -28.17
N GLN A 123 -9.43 6.78 -28.52
CA GLN A 123 -9.94 6.51 -29.86
C GLN A 123 -11.07 7.48 -30.24
N ALA A 124 -12.02 7.71 -29.33
CA ALA A 124 -13.12 8.65 -29.53
C ALA A 124 -12.65 10.11 -29.63
N ALA A 125 -11.56 10.48 -28.95
CA ALA A 125 -10.95 11.80 -29.09
C ALA A 125 -10.28 11.96 -30.47
N SER A 126 -9.52 10.95 -30.93
CA SER A 126 -8.85 10.97 -32.24
C SER A 126 -9.85 11.13 -33.39
N LEU A 127 -10.95 10.37 -33.38
CA LEU A 127 -11.99 10.44 -34.41
C LEU A 127 -12.69 11.82 -34.46
N ARG A 128 -12.82 12.49 -33.30
CA ARG A 128 -13.41 13.83 -33.21
C ARG A 128 -12.49 14.92 -33.79
N ASP A 129 -11.17 14.77 -33.62
CA ASP A 129 -10.20 15.71 -34.19
C ASP A 129 -10.03 15.53 -35.70
N GLU A 130 -10.14 14.30 -36.21
CA GLU A 130 -10.12 14.03 -37.66
C GLU A 130 -11.38 14.56 -38.37
N SER A 131 -12.53 14.54 -37.71
CA SER A 131 -13.80 15.05 -38.27
C SER A 131 -13.88 16.59 -38.31
N ARG A 132 -12.91 17.31 -37.74
CA ARG A 132 -12.82 18.78 -37.72
C ARG A 132 -11.89 19.37 -38.78
N LYS A 133 -11.20 18.52 -39.56
CA LYS A 133 -10.35 18.92 -40.68
C LYS A 133 -11.08 18.74 -42.00
#